data_AF-A0A7C9TYD1-F1
#
_entry.id   AF-A0A7C9TYD1-F1
#
_cell.length_a   1.000
_cell.length_b   1.000
_cell.length_c   1.000
_cell.angle_alpha   90.00
_cell.angle_beta   90.00
_cell.angle_gamma   90.00
#
_symmetry.space_group_name_H-M   'P 1'
#
loop_
_entity.id
_entity.type
_entity.pdbx_description
1 polymer ?
#
loop_
_entity_poly.entity_id
_entity_poly.type
_entity_poly.pdbx_seq_one_letter_code
_entity_poly.pdbx_strand_id
1 'polypeptide(L)'
;MIVKYSGLRAKLSHLLFASLLTLPWLLGGVVPSLGRRSPTGTSSVAIAQSLSDEEVRQFAQSLWDIEQLRLQVYDAIKKEFGNIPAIDCSDSNSVDGLEPEIRELAVCFCNESKKIVLEDNQLTISQFNTFKKTYEEEPAVQALVDAQLTSIQQEDSGDTANANRCVQ
;
A
#
# COMPACT_ATOMS: atom_id res chain seq x y z
N MET A 1 9.24 -4.60 -5.99
CA MET A 1 8.00 -3.87 -5.59
C MET A 1 8.27 -3.04 -4.34
N ILE A 2 8.28 -1.71 -4.41
CA ILE A 2 8.51 -0.82 -3.26
C ILE A 2 7.23 -0.01 -3.03
N VAL A 3 6.45 -0.36 -2.01
CA VAL A 3 5.29 0.45 -1.59
C VAL A 3 5.79 1.48 -0.59
N LYS A 4 5.68 2.77 -0.95
CA LYS A 4 6.13 3.88 -0.12
C LYS A 4 4.93 4.42 0.65
N TYR A 5 4.62 3.82 1.79
CA TYR A 5 3.63 4.40 2.69
C TYR A 5 4.21 5.64 3.38
N SER A 6 3.61 6.78 3.06
CA SER A 6 3.93 8.07 3.67
C SER A 6 3.44 8.05 5.12
N GLY A 7 4.32 7.66 6.04
CA GLY A 7 4.02 7.64 7.47
C GLY A 7 3.58 9.01 7.98
N LEU A 8 2.33 9.07 8.45
CA LEU A 8 1.77 10.22 9.14
C LEU A 8 2.52 10.41 10.46
N ARG A 9 3.41 11.43 10.50
CA ARG A 9 4.13 11.80 11.73
C ARG A 9 3.15 12.43 12.72
N ALA A 10 2.67 11.65 13.68
CA ALA A 10 1.99 12.19 14.86
C ALA A 10 3.01 12.98 15.69
N LYS A 11 2.92 14.32 15.65
CA LYS A 11 3.57 15.18 16.66
C LYS A 11 2.60 15.37 17.83
N LEU A 12 2.66 14.48 18.81
CA LEU A 12 2.02 14.67 20.11
C LEU A 12 2.90 15.63 20.93
N SER A 13 2.60 16.92 20.88
CA SER A 13 3.24 17.94 21.71
C SER A 13 2.43 18.11 23.00
N HIS A 14 3.01 17.69 24.12
CA HIS A 14 2.50 18.01 25.45
C HIS A 14 2.56 19.53 25.67
N LEU A 15 1.40 20.17 25.69
CA LEU A 15 1.23 21.52 26.17
C LEU A 15 0.09 21.54 27.19
N LEU A 16 0.45 21.35 28.46
CA LEU A 16 -0.38 21.76 29.58
C LEU A 16 -0.06 23.23 29.87
N PHE A 17 -0.86 24.13 29.31
CA PHE A 17 -0.97 25.49 29.81
C PHE A 17 -2.45 25.85 29.92
N ALA A 18 -2.93 25.85 31.16
CA ALA A 18 -4.21 26.42 31.54
C ALA A 18 -4.10 27.95 31.49
N SER A 19 -4.98 28.62 30.75
CA SER A 19 -5.31 30.03 31.00
C SER A 19 -6.54 30.49 30.21
N LEU A 20 -7.56 30.86 31.00
CA LEU A 20 -8.62 31.86 30.86
C LEU A 20 -9.29 32.16 29.50
N LEU A 21 -10.62 32.07 29.54
CA LEU A 21 -11.61 32.52 28.56
C LEU A 21 -11.54 34.04 28.31
N THR A 22 -11.48 34.43 27.03
CA THR A 22 -11.98 35.73 26.53
C THR A 22 -12.69 35.52 25.18
N LEU A 23 -13.86 36.17 25.05
CA LEU A 23 -14.87 36.12 23.98
C LEU A 23 -14.39 36.71 22.61
N PRO A 24 -15.16 36.52 21.51
CA PRO A 24 -14.66 36.36 20.14
C PRO A 24 -14.60 37.67 19.33
N TRP A 25 -13.69 37.72 18.35
CA TRP A 25 -13.73 38.69 17.26
C TRP A 25 -13.85 37.98 15.91
N LEU A 26 -15.02 38.13 15.30
CA LEU A 26 -15.21 38.05 13.85
C LEU A 26 -14.47 39.22 13.21
N LEU A 27 -13.47 38.93 12.38
CA LEU A 27 -13.07 39.78 11.27
C LEU A 27 -12.96 38.89 10.03
N GLY A 28 -13.91 39.07 9.12
CA GLY A 28 -13.92 38.42 7.81
C GLY A 28 -12.76 38.91 6.96
N GLY A 29 -11.82 38.01 6.67
CA GLY A 29 -10.85 38.17 5.60
C GLY A 29 -11.08 37.08 4.56
N VAL A 30 -12.04 37.27 3.66
CA VAL A 30 -12.13 36.47 2.44
C VAL A 30 -11.09 37.00 1.47
N VAL A 31 -10.02 36.25 1.25
CA VAL A 31 -9.12 36.46 0.11
C VAL A 31 -9.37 35.30 -0.85
N PRO A 32 -10.28 35.45 -1.84
CA PRO A 32 -10.49 34.40 -2.82
C PRO A 32 -9.38 34.52 -3.86
N SER A 33 -8.25 33.85 -3.63
CA SER A 33 -7.37 33.49 -4.75
C SER A 33 -7.77 32.10 -5.27
N LEU A 34 -9.00 31.99 -5.79
CA LEU A 34 -9.41 30.88 -6.65
C LEU A 34 -8.83 31.13 -8.04
N GLY A 35 -7.60 30.65 -8.22
CA GLY A 35 -6.89 30.76 -9.48
C GLY A 35 -6.04 29.53 -9.78
N ARG A 36 -6.35 28.36 -9.19
CA ARG A 36 -5.84 27.10 -9.73
C ARG A 36 -6.87 26.64 -10.76
N ARG A 37 -6.60 26.95 -12.04
CA ARG A 37 -7.26 26.27 -13.16
C ARG A 37 -7.09 24.77 -12.92
N SER A 38 -8.15 24.11 -12.49
CA SER A 38 -8.24 22.67 -12.62
C SER A 38 -8.10 22.35 -14.09
N PRO A 39 -7.13 21.53 -14.53
CA PRO A 39 -7.33 20.83 -15.78
C PRO A 39 -8.60 20.00 -15.55
N THR A 40 -9.53 20.05 -16.48
CA THR A 40 -10.76 19.25 -16.49
C THR A 40 -10.44 17.79 -16.17
N GLY A 41 -10.64 17.39 -14.90
CA GLY A 41 -10.37 16.05 -14.38
C GLY A 41 -11.47 15.06 -14.73
N THR A 42 -11.98 15.10 -15.97
CA THR A 42 -13.02 14.19 -16.44
C THR A 42 -12.46 12.79 -16.71
N SER A 43 -11.16 12.67 -17.03
CA SER A 43 -10.55 11.40 -17.38
C SER A 43 -10.37 10.46 -16.19
N SER A 44 -9.86 10.94 -15.05
CA SER A 44 -9.58 10.08 -13.90
C SER A 44 -10.85 9.48 -13.29
N VAL A 45 -11.92 10.29 -13.19
CA VAL A 45 -13.22 9.81 -12.71
C VAL A 45 -13.85 8.82 -13.69
N ALA A 46 -13.73 9.05 -15.00
CA ALA A 46 -14.24 8.10 -15.99
C ALA A 46 -13.50 6.76 -15.97
N ILE A 47 -12.18 6.77 -15.76
CA ILE A 47 -11.38 5.54 -15.58
C ILE A 47 -11.85 4.80 -14.33
N ALA A 48 -11.96 5.50 -13.19
CA ALA A 48 -12.44 4.90 -11.95
C ALA A 48 -13.85 4.29 -12.08
N GLN A 49 -14.75 4.93 -12.82
CA GLN A 49 -16.11 4.42 -13.10
C GLN A 49 -16.13 3.20 -14.02
N SER A 50 -15.05 2.94 -14.77
CA SER A 50 -14.96 1.80 -15.68
C SER A 50 -14.43 0.52 -15.01
N LEU A 51 -13.88 0.64 -13.80
CA LEU A 51 -13.39 -0.50 -13.02
C LEU A 51 -14.54 -1.16 -12.26
N SER A 52 -14.56 -2.49 -12.19
CA SER A 52 -15.54 -3.19 -11.36
C SER A 52 -15.15 -3.18 -9.88
N ASP A 53 -16.14 -3.09 -8.99
CA ASP A 53 -15.91 -3.12 -7.54
C ASP A 53 -15.18 -4.40 -7.11
N GLU A 54 -15.48 -5.53 -7.75
CA GLU A 54 -14.85 -6.82 -7.49
C GLU A 54 -13.37 -6.82 -7.86
N GLU A 55 -13.00 -6.29 -9.04
CA GLU A 55 -11.59 -6.22 -9.44
C GLU A 55 -10.80 -5.26 -8.54
N VAL A 56 -11.40 -4.14 -8.13
CA VAL A 56 -10.79 -3.21 -7.16
C VAL A 56 -10.55 -3.92 -5.82
N ARG A 57 -11.53 -4.69 -5.33
CA ARG A 57 -11.40 -5.48 -4.10
C ARG A 57 -10.30 -6.54 -4.23
N GLN A 58 -10.31 -7.34 -5.29
CA GLN A 58 -9.29 -8.38 -5.54
C GLN A 58 -7.88 -7.79 -5.62
N PHE A 59 -7.74 -6.63 -6.26
CA PHE A 59 -6.47 -5.92 -6.34
C PHE A 59 -6.02 -5.40 -4.96
N ALA A 60 -6.93 -4.77 -4.21
CA ALA A 60 -6.64 -4.30 -2.85
C ALA A 60 -6.25 -5.46 -1.91
N GLN A 61 -6.96 -6.58 -1.97
CA GLN A 61 -6.65 -7.78 -1.19
C GLN A 61 -5.27 -8.34 -1.58
N SER A 62 -4.96 -8.41 -2.87
CA SER A 62 -3.63 -8.82 -3.34
C SER A 62 -2.52 -7.93 -2.76
N LEU A 63 -2.72 -6.61 -2.74
CA LEU A 63 -1.75 -5.68 -2.15
C LEU A 63 -1.56 -5.91 -0.65
N TRP A 64 -2.65 -6.13 0.08
CA TRP A 64 -2.61 -6.41 1.50
C TRP A 64 -1.85 -7.71 1.81
N ASP A 65 -2.22 -8.81 1.15
CA ASP A 65 -1.64 -10.13 1.40
C ASP A 65 -0.14 -10.19 1.06
N ILE A 66 0.25 -9.56 -0.06
CA ILE A 66 1.67 -9.45 -0.46
C ILE A 66 2.46 -8.61 0.54
N GLU A 67 1.89 -7.52 1.06
CA GLU A 67 2.56 -6.69 2.06
C GLU A 67 2.72 -7.45 3.39
N GLN A 68 1.70 -8.20 3.83
CA GLN A 68 1.82 -9.07 5.01
C GLN A 68 2.93 -10.11 4.84
N LEU A 69 2.97 -10.79 3.70
CA LEU A 69 4.04 -11.73 3.39
C LEU A 69 5.43 -11.05 3.37
N ARG A 70 5.53 -9.85 2.76
CA ARG A 70 6.78 -9.08 2.72
C ARG A 70 7.29 -8.76 4.11
N LEU A 71 6.40 -8.31 5.01
CA LEU A 71 6.76 -7.99 6.40
C LEU A 71 7.29 -9.23 7.13
N GLN A 72 6.66 -10.39 6.95
CA GLN A 72 7.12 -11.65 7.56
C GLN A 72 8.50 -12.07 7.05
N VAL A 73 8.68 -12.10 5.72
CA VAL A 73 9.95 -12.50 5.11
C VAL A 73 11.07 -11.53 5.49
N TYR A 74 10.79 -10.24 5.49
CA TYR A 74 11.80 -9.22 5.81
C TYR A 74 12.17 -9.26 7.30
N ASP A 75 11.22 -9.58 8.19
CA ASP A 75 11.50 -9.79 9.60
C ASP A 75 12.35 -11.04 9.83
N ALA A 76 12.07 -12.15 9.14
CA ALA A 76 12.89 -13.36 9.18
C ALA A 76 14.33 -13.09 8.69
N ILE A 77 14.48 -12.42 7.54
CA ILE A 77 15.80 -12.02 7.02
C ILE A 77 16.53 -11.13 8.04
N LYS A 78 15.84 -10.14 8.61
CA LYS A 78 16.45 -9.22 9.56
C LYS A 78 16.91 -9.91 10.84
N LYS A 79 16.12 -10.87 11.35
CA LYS A 79 16.44 -11.62 12.56
C LYS A 79 17.70 -12.46 12.41
N GLU A 80 17.87 -13.12 11.26
CA GLU A 80 18.97 -14.04 11.03
C GLU A 80 20.23 -13.34 10.48
N PHE A 81 20.06 -12.39 9.56
CA PHE A 81 21.19 -11.80 8.80
C PHE A 81 21.47 -10.33 9.15
N GLY A 82 20.59 -9.66 9.90
CA GLY A 82 20.79 -8.30 10.40
C GLY A 82 20.53 -7.18 9.38
N ASN A 83 20.69 -7.42 8.08
CA ASN A 83 20.38 -6.47 7.01
C ASN A 83 19.34 -7.02 6.04
N ILE A 84 18.46 -6.14 5.56
CA ILE A 84 17.43 -6.49 4.57
C ILE A 84 17.91 -6.01 3.19
N PRO A 85 18.17 -6.91 2.22
CA PRO A 85 18.52 -6.50 0.88
C PRO A 85 17.29 -6.02 0.11
N ALA A 86 17.52 -5.28 -0.97
CA ALA A 86 16.47 -5.01 -1.94
C ALA A 86 16.11 -6.31 -2.67
N ILE A 87 14.83 -6.68 -2.64
CA ILE A 87 14.30 -7.83 -3.39
C ILE A 87 13.31 -7.29 -4.41
N ASP A 88 13.65 -7.43 -5.70
CA ASP A 88 12.73 -7.15 -6.79
C ASP A 88 12.37 -8.41 -7.56
N CYS A 89 11.15 -8.90 -7.37
CA CYS A 89 10.64 -10.11 -8.02
C CYS A 89 10.51 -10.01 -9.55
N SER A 90 10.69 -8.81 -10.12
CA SER A 90 10.70 -8.58 -11.56
C SER A 90 12.11 -8.58 -12.17
N ASP A 91 13.17 -8.59 -11.35
CA ASP A 91 14.56 -8.65 -11.79
C ASP A 91 15.24 -9.88 -11.19
N SER A 92 15.50 -10.89 -12.03
CA SER A 92 16.17 -12.12 -11.57
C SER A 92 17.55 -11.82 -10.98
N ASN A 93 18.27 -10.79 -11.47
CA ASN A 93 19.59 -10.44 -10.93
C ASN A 93 19.51 -9.93 -9.47
N SER A 94 18.40 -9.28 -9.11
CA SER A 94 18.14 -8.85 -7.72
C SER A 94 18.01 -10.03 -6.75
N VAL A 95 17.58 -11.20 -7.25
CA VAL A 95 17.38 -12.41 -6.45
C VAL A 95 18.60 -13.32 -6.52
N ASP A 96 19.15 -13.53 -7.72
CA ASP A 96 20.29 -14.41 -7.97
C ASP A 96 21.57 -13.89 -7.30
N GLY A 97 21.71 -12.57 -7.11
CA GLY A 97 22.84 -11.96 -6.43
C GLY A 97 22.84 -12.08 -4.90
N LEU A 98 21.79 -12.64 -4.30
CA LEU A 98 21.66 -12.75 -2.84
C LEU A 98 22.49 -13.91 -2.28
N GLU A 99 22.84 -13.82 -1.00
CA GLU A 99 23.43 -14.94 -0.24
C GLU A 99 22.47 -16.14 -0.23
N PRO A 100 22.94 -17.41 -0.25
CA PRO A 100 22.08 -18.57 -0.46
C PRO A 100 20.83 -18.65 0.42
N GLU A 101 20.95 -18.45 1.74
CA GLU A 101 19.81 -18.54 2.64
C GLU A 101 18.82 -17.38 2.43
N ILE A 102 19.31 -16.17 2.15
CA ILE A 102 18.47 -15.01 1.82
C ILE A 102 17.76 -15.23 0.48
N ARG A 103 18.46 -15.81 -0.50
CA ARG A 103 17.91 -16.11 -1.82
C ARG A 103 16.76 -17.10 -1.74
N GLU A 104 16.84 -18.10 -0.87
CA GLU A 104 15.74 -19.05 -0.66
C GLU A 104 14.47 -18.34 -0.18
N LEU A 105 14.60 -17.48 0.83
CA LEU A 105 13.50 -16.64 1.33
C LEU A 105 12.96 -15.68 0.25
N ALA A 106 13.84 -15.09 -0.56
CA ALA A 106 13.45 -14.21 -1.67
C ALA A 106 12.71 -14.95 -2.79
N VAL A 107 13.17 -16.15 -3.18
CA VAL A 107 12.51 -17.01 -4.16
C VAL A 107 11.13 -17.43 -3.66
N CYS A 108 11.01 -17.82 -2.39
CA CYS A 108 9.72 -18.12 -1.79
C CYS A 108 8.79 -16.90 -1.84
N PHE A 109 9.27 -15.73 -1.37
CA PHE A 109 8.49 -14.49 -1.39
C PHE A 109 7.94 -14.15 -2.79
N CYS A 110 8.79 -14.24 -3.81
CA CYS A 110 8.37 -13.93 -5.17
C CYS A 110 7.38 -14.94 -5.75
N ASN A 111 7.55 -16.23 -5.45
CA ASN A 111 6.64 -17.27 -5.90
C ASN A 111 5.27 -17.17 -5.20
N GLU A 112 5.26 -16.98 -3.88
CA GLU A 112 4.03 -16.84 -3.11
C GLU A 112 3.29 -15.55 -3.45
N SER A 113 4.00 -14.43 -3.68
CA SER A 113 3.38 -13.20 -4.17
C SER A 113 2.65 -13.43 -5.51
N LYS A 114 3.21 -14.26 -6.39
CA LYS A 114 2.57 -14.61 -7.66
C LYS A 114 1.32 -15.48 -7.45
N LYS A 115 1.37 -16.43 -6.52
CA LYS A 115 0.20 -17.27 -6.17
C LYS A 115 -0.91 -16.44 -5.52
N ILE A 116 -0.58 -15.52 -4.64
CA ILE A 116 -1.55 -14.59 -4.03
C ILE A 116 -2.35 -13.87 -5.11
N VAL A 117 -1.69 -13.39 -6.17
CA VAL A 117 -2.36 -12.72 -7.29
C VAL A 117 -3.21 -13.70 -8.10
N LEU A 118 -2.62 -14.83 -8.52
CA LEU A 118 -3.24 -15.76 -9.48
C LEU A 118 -4.33 -16.65 -8.88
N GLU A 119 -4.08 -17.18 -7.70
CA GLU A 119 -4.85 -18.26 -7.08
C GLU A 119 -5.75 -17.70 -5.99
N ASP A 120 -5.20 -16.93 -5.05
CA ASP A 120 -5.95 -16.47 -3.88
C ASP A 120 -6.92 -15.33 -4.24
N ASN A 121 -6.47 -14.39 -5.09
CA ASN A 121 -7.24 -13.21 -5.47
C ASN A 121 -7.76 -13.21 -6.91
N GLN A 122 -7.55 -14.31 -7.64
CA GLN A 122 -8.16 -14.58 -8.96
C GLN A 122 -7.87 -13.51 -10.04
N LEU A 123 -6.76 -12.79 -9.93
CA LEU A 123 -6.29 -11.85 -10.94
C LEU A 123 -5.25 -12.51 -11.83
N THR A 124 -5.30 -12.24 -13.14
CA THR A 124 -4.13 -12.51 -13.98
C THR A 124 -2.99 -11.53 -13.65
N ILE A 125 -1.74 -11.92 -13.90
CA ILE A 125 -0.59 -11.01 -13.75
C ILE A 125 -0.74 -9.74 -14.61
N SER A 126 -1.35 -9.87 -15.79
CA SER A 126 -1.61 -8.72 -16.68
C SER A 126 -2.61 -7.75 -16.07
N GLN A 127 -3.72 -8.26 -15.50
CA GLN A 127 -4.70 -7.44 -14.79
C GLN A 127 -4.06 -6.75 -13.58
N PHE A 128 -3.35 -7.49 -12.74
CA PHE A 128 -2.66 -6.93 -11.58
C PHE A 128 -1.69 -5.80 -11.97
N ASN A 129 -0.86 -6.01 -13.00
CA ASN A 129 0.08 -5.00 -13.48
C ASN A 129 -0.64 -3.78 -14.07
N THR A 130 -1.76 -4.00 -14.76
CA THR A 130 -2.60 -2.90 -15.29
C THR A 130 -3.19 -2.09 -14.15
N PHE A 131 -3.79 -2.75 -13.15
CA PHE A 131 -4.31 -2.09 -11.96
C PHE A 131 -3.22 -1.34 -11.21
N LYS A 132 -2.05 -1.94 -11.03
CA LYS A 132 -0.92 -1.29 -10.38
C LYS A 132 -0.51 -0.01 -11.09
N LYS A 133 -0.37 -0.05 -12.42
CA LYS A 133 -0.05 1.14 -13.22
C LYS A 133 -1.13 2.21 -13.06
N THR A 134 -2.40 1.83 -13.20
CA THR A 134 -3.52 2.77 -13.07
C THR A 134 -3.60 3.34 -11.66
N TYR A 135 -3.37 2.55 -10.62
CA TYR A 135 -3.31 2.98 -9.22
C TYR A 135 -2.21 4.03 -8.99
N GLU A 136 -1.04 3.86 -9.62
CA GLU A 136 0.09 4.80 -9.52
C GLU A 136 -0.14 6.11 -10.30
N GLU A 137 -0.92 6.08 -11.38
CA GLU A 137 -1.10 7.21 -12.31
C GLU A 137 -2.42 7.98 -12.08
N GLU A 138 -3.47 7.34 -11.54
CA GLU A 138 -4.83 7.89 -11.49
C GLU A 138 -5.32 8.13 -10.05
N PRO A 139 -5.42 9.40 -9.61
CA PRO A 139 -5.82 9.74 -8.23
C PRO A 139 -7.20 9.22 -7.81
N ALA A 140 -8.15 9.13 -8.75
CA ALA A 140 -9.47 8.59 -8.45
C ALA A 140 -9.42 7.08 -8.16
N VAL A 141 -8.57 6.34 -8.87
CA VAL A 141 -8.36 4.90 -8.64
C VAL A 141 -7.60 4.67 -7.34
N GLN A 142 -6.61 5.52 -7.04
CA GLN A 142 -5.92 5.49 -5.75
C GLN A 142 -6.90 5.60 -4.58
N ALA A 143 -7.82 6.57 -4.62
CA ALA A 143 -8.80 6.76 -3.56
C ALA A 143 -9.73 5.56 -3.37
N LEU A 144 -10.12 4.88 -4.46
CA LEU A 144 -10.96 3.67 -4.39
C LEU A 144 -10.21 2.50 -3.74
N VAL A 145 -8.98 2.24 -4.19
CA VAL A 145 -8.15 1.15 -3.65
C VAL A 145 -7.79 1.39 -2.19
N ASP A 146 -7.41 2.62 -1.82
CA ASP A 146 -7.05 2.98 -0.45
C ASP A 146 -8.26 2.83 0.51
N ALA A 147 -9.47 3.12 0.03
CA ALA A 147 -10.70 2.87 0.78
C ALA A 147 -10.94 1.37 1.02
N GLN A 148 -10.75 0.52 -0.01
CA GLN A 148 -10.87 -0.93 0.12
C GLN A 148 -9.80 -1.51 1.07
N LEU A 149 -8.55 -1.06 0.94
CA LEU A 149 -7.45 -1.46 1.83
C LEU A 149 -7.77 -1.14 3.30
N THR A 150 -8.37 0.02 3.56
CA THR A 150 -8.77 0.40 4.93
C THR A 150 -9.84 -0.56 5.48
N SER A 151 -10.81 -0.95 4.66
CA SER A 151 -11.83 -1.93 5.07
C SER A 151 -11.21 -3.29 5.37
N ILE A 152 -10.33 -3.79 4.49
CA ILE A 152 -9.62 -5.06 4.67
C ILE A 152 -8.82 -5.05 5.98
N GLN A 153 -8.10 -3.97 6.27
CA GLN A 153 -7.31 -3.83 7.50
C GLN A 153 -8.14 -3.86 8.77
N GLN A 154 -9.35 -3.31 8.73
CA GLN A 154 -10.26 -3.34 9.89
C GLN A 154 -10.78 -4.75 10.13
N GLU A 155 -11.09 -5.50 9.07
CA GLU A 155 -11.53 -6.90 9.14
C GLU A 155 -10.40 -7.83 9.59
N ASP A 156 -9.18 -7.63 9.09
CA ASP A 156 -8.03 -8.52 9.29
C ASP A 156 -7.27 -8.30 10.60
N SER A 157 -7.67 -7.29 11.40
CA SER A 157 -7.05 -6.95 12.69
C SER A 157 -7.14 -8.04 13.78
N GLY A 158 -7.53 -9.27 13.41
CA GLY A 158 -7.60 -10.44 14.28
C GLY A 158 -7.25 -11.81 13.66
N ASP A 159 -6.81 -11.93 12.39
CA ASP A 159 -6.58 -13.24 11.75
C ASP A 159 -5.26 -13.31 10.96
N THR A 160 -4.23 -13.96 11.53
CA THR A 160 -2.95 -14.17 10.84
C THR A 160 -3.01 -15.38 9.91
N ALA A 161 -3.95 -15.40 8.97
CA ALA A 161 -4.15 -16.54 8.07
C ALA A 161 -2.96 -16.79 7.13
N ASN A 162 -2.06 -15.81 6.98
CA ASN A 162 -0.88 -15.91 6.10
C ASN A 162 0.46 -16.10 6.86
N ALA A 163 0.42 -16.40 8.17
CA ALA A 163 1.64 -16.59 8.96
C ALA A 163 2.36 -17.88 8.52
N ASN A 164 3.61 -17.75 8.06
CA ASN A 164 4.59 -18.83 7.81
C ASN A 164 4.58 -19.49 6.43
N ARG A 165 4.09 -18.85 5.35
CA ARG A 165 4.25 -19.42 4.00
C ARG A 165 5.71 -19.58 3.55
N CYS A 166 6.60 -18.69 4.00
CA CYS A 166 8.00 -18.67 3.59
C CYS A 166 9.02 -18.81 4.74
N VAL A 167 8.54 -18.94 5.98
CA VAL A 167 9.40 -19.02 7.17
C VAL A 167 9.07 -20.34 7.86
N GLN A 168 9.80 -21.40 7.49
CA GLN A 168 9.70 -22.74 8.06
C GLN A 168 11.06 -23.20 8.57
#